data_AF-D0NM05-F1
#
_entry.id   AF-D0NM05-F1
#
_cell.length_a   1.000
_cell.length_b   1.000
_cell.length_c   1.000
_cell.angle_alpha   90.00
_cell.angle_beta   90.00
_cell.angle_gamma   90.00
#
_symmetry.space_group_name_H-M   'P 1'
#
loop_
_entity.id
_entity.type
_entity.pdbx_description
1 polymer ?
#
loop_
_entity_poly.entity_id
_entity_poly.type
_entity_poly.pdbx_seq_one_letter_code
_entity_poly.pdbx_strand_id
1 'polypeptide(L)'
;MAPNNGPLNTVKGDTSPSLTPPASHLHSIEKLQAAVDSLGATKCQQSARLAATLEILAQDRCECLTGKFRSLHVRSDAAEDLKRMREDAERDRDQRMLEVLTKTSVWYSDLIRRLLAREGTPNLFIVQAVRIFTDNGCEFQSAQLFEVLLYLDHDDLKLPQVQQLLEFLRNALHINYEEWAQFFAGHHLPEPTNKLADDLEAKVSAC
;
A
#
# COMPACT_ATOMS: atom_id res chain seq x y z
N MET A 1 36.22 -31.48 17.38
CA MET A 1 36.89 -32.08 16.21
C MET A 1 38.05 -31.19 15.82
N ALA A 2 39.29 -31.64 16.04
CA ALA A 2 40.43 -31.22 15.22
C ALA A 2 40.50 -32.12 13.97
N PRO A 3 41.28 -31.78 12.93
CA PRO A 3 42.73 -32.04 12.92
C PRO A 3 43.53 -30.83 12.36
N ASN A 4 44.71 -30.44 12.87
CA ASN A 4 46.03 -31.09 12.96
C ASN A 4 46.66 -31.43 11.60
N ASN A 5 47.78 -30.77 11.27
CA ASN A 5 49.07 -31.37 10.88
C ASN A 5 50.10 -30.29 10.51
N GLY A 6 51.21 -30.23 11.26
CA GLY A 6 52.46 -29.58 10.86
C GLY A 6 53.25 -30.38 9.81
N PRO A 7 54.52 -30.03 9.52
CA PRO A 7 55.58 -30.49 10.42
C PRO A 7 56.74 -29.50 10.69
N LEU A 8 57.39 -29.77 11.82
CA LEU A 8 58.74 -29.37 12.24
C LEU A 8 59.80 -29.57 11.14
N ASN A 9 60.84 -28.72 11.16
CA ASN A 9 62.21 -29.20 10.98
C ASN A 9 63.21 -28.34 11.76
N THR A 10 64.00 -29.05 12.57
CA THR A 10 65.14 -28.59 13.38
C THR A 10 66.43 -29.05 12.70
N VAL A 11 67.39 -28.15 12.47
CA VAL A 11 68.81 -28.48 12.21
C VAL A 11 69.65 -27.39 12.89
N LYS A 12 70.18 -27.64 14.09
CA LYS A 12 71.52 -28.15 14.42
C LYS A 12 72.63 -27.14 14.08
N GLY A 13 73.24 -26.57 15.13
CA GLY A 13 74.41 -25.70 15.02
C GLY A 13 75.69 -26.50 14.88
N ASP A 14 76.68 -25.87 14.23
CA ASP A 14 78.10 -26.15 14.40
C ASP A 14 78.88 -24.83 14.19
N THR A 15 79.54 -24.41 15.27
CA THR A 15 80.90 -23.85 15.37
C THR A 15 81.38 -22.81 14.35
N SER A 16 81.67 -21.60 14.85
CA SER A 16 82.40 -20.51 14.17
C SER A 16 83.74 -20.96 13.56
N PRO A 17 84.21 -20.21 12.55
CA PRO A 17 85.43 -19.45 12.79
C PRO A 17 85.20 -17.95 12.60
N SER A 18 85.75 -17.21 13.55
CA SER A 18 85.97 -15.78 13.54
C SER A 18 86.53 -15.30 12.19
N LEU A 19 85.77 -14.46 11.49
CA LEU A 19 86.28 -13.41 10.62
C LEU A 19 85.38 -12.20 10.80
N THR A 20 85.62 -11.45 11.88
CA THR A 20 85.28 -10.02 11.90
C THR A 20 85.85 -9.39 10.63
N PRO A 21 85.05 -8.79 9.74
CA PRO A 21 85.61 -7.89 8.76
C PRO A 21 86.32 -6.79 9.56
N PRO A 22 87.47 -6.26 9.12
CA PRO A 22 88.04 -5.11 9.78
C PRO A 22 86.91 -4.09 9.84
N ALA A 23 86.60 -3.60 11.03
CA ALA A 23 85.76 -2.43 11.16
C ALA A 23 86.53 -1.34 10.41
N SER A 24 86.26 -1.20 9.12
CA SER A 24 86.60 -0.02 8.37
C SER A 24 86.02 1.08 9.23
N HIS A 25 86.90 1.83 9.90
CA HIS A 25 86.52 3.00 10.65
C HIS A 25 86.05 4.00 9.60
N LEU A 26 84.84 3.76 9.07
CA LEU A 26 84.14 4.64 8.18
C LEU A 26 84.15 5.97 8.90
N HIS A 27 84.72 6.98 8.25
CA HIS A 27 84.71 8.31 8.81
C HIS A 27 83.24 8.68 9.08
N SER A 28 82.98 9.45 10.13
CA SER A 28 81.63 9.78 10.59
C SER A 28 80.68 10.23 9.47
N ILE A 29 81.23 10.86 8.42
CA ILE A 29 80.54 11.28 7.21
C ILE A 29 80.01 10.09 6.38
N GLU A 30 80.78 9.03 6.18
CA GLU A 30 80.35 7.85 5.41
C GLU A 30 79.27 7.06 6.15
N LYS A 31 79.33 7.03 7.49
CA LYS A 31 78.27 6.46 8.33
C LYS A 31 76.98 7.26 8.23
N LEU A 32 77.08 8.59 8.22
CA LEU A 32 75.94 9.47 8.01
C LEU A 32 75.34 9.30 6.61
N GLN A 33 76.17 9.16 5.57
CA GLN A 33 75.71 8.91 4.21
C GLN A 33 74.93 7.59 4.12
N ALA A 34 75.48 6.50 4.68
CA ALA A 34 74.78 5.20 4.71
C ALA A 34 73.46 5.26 5.50
N ALA A 35 73.41 6.05 6.59
CA ALA A 35 72.18 6.27 7.36
C ALA A 35 71.14 7.09 6.57
N VAL A 36 71.57 8.13 5.83
CA VAL A 36 70.71 8.92 4.95
C VAL A 36 70.17 8.08 3.80
N ASP A 37 71.01 7.25 3.18
CA ASP A 37 70.59 6.36 2.09
C ASP A 37 69.59 5.31 2.56
N SER A 38 69.81 4.74 3.75
CA SER A 38 68.87 3.82 4.41
C SER A 38 67.54 4.52 4.76
N LEU A 39 67.61 5.77 5.24
CA LEU A 39 66.41 6.58 5.51
C LEU A 39 65.66 6.90 4.20
N GLY A 40 66.38 7.18 3.12
CA GLY A 40 65.82 7.38 1.79
C GLY A 40 65.09 6.13 1.29
N ALA A 41 65.72 4.97 1.40
CA ALA A 41 65.13 3.69 1.00
C ALA A 41 63.88 3.35 1.82
N THR A 42 63.92 3.54 3.14
CA THR A 42 62.76 3.29 4.02
C THR A 42 61.62 4.28 3.74
N LYS A 43 61.93 5.55 3.49
CA LYS A 43 60.92 6.55 3.06
C LYS A 43 60.27 6.13 1.75
N CYS A 44 61.04 5.74 0.74
CA CYS A 44 60.52 5.27 -0.55
C CYS A 44 59.62 4.03 -0.38
N GLN A 45 60.02 3.09 0.47
CA GLN A 45 59.23 1.90 0.77
C GLN A 45 57.90 2.26 1.47
N GLN A 46 57.94 3.17 2.45
CA GLN A 46 56.75 3.63 3.15
C GLN A 46 55.82 4.42 2.23
N SER A 47 56.35 5.28 1.35
CA SER A 47 55.53 6.00 0.38
C SER A 47 54.86 5.07 -0.62
N ALA A 48 55.56 4.02 -1.08
CA ALA A 48 54.98 3.02 -1.96
C ALA A 48 53.85 2.22 -1.27
N ARG A 49 54.05 1.83 -0.01
CA ARG A 49 53.00 1.19 0.80
C ARG A 49 51.79 2.10 0.98
N LEU A 50 52.01 3.38 1.29
CA LEU A 50 50.93 4.35 1.45
C LEU A 50 50.15 4.51 0.14
N ALA A 51 50.83 4.64 -1.00
CA ALA A 51 50.18 4.75 -2.30
C ALA A 51 49.28 3.53 -2.60
N ALA A 52 49.78 2.32 -2.37
CA ALA A 52 48.99 1.09 -2.55
C ALA A 52 47.76 1.05 -1.62
N THR A 53 47.91 1.46 -0.35
CA THR A 53 46.75 1.50 0.57
C THR A 53 45.71 2.53 0.17
N LEU A 54 46.12 3.66 -0.42
CA LEU A 54 45.19 4.67 -0.91
C LEU A 54 44.42 4.18 -2.15
N GLU A 55 45.08 3.44 -3.05
CA GLU A 55 44.42 2.82 -4.20
C GLU A 55 43.37 1.79 -3.76
N ILE A 56 43.71 0.93 -2.79
CA ILE A 56 42.77 -0.04 -2.23
C ILE A 56 41.57 0.69 -1.59
N LEU A 57 41.81 1.73 -0.79
CA LEU A 57 40.74 2.49 -0.17
C LEU A 57 39.83 3.18 -1.20
N ALA A 58 40.41 3.67 -2.30
CA ALA A 58 39.64 4.26 -3.40
C ALA A 58 38.76 3.21 -4.09
N GLN A 59 39.30 2.01 -4.31
CA GLN A 59 38.56 0.88 -4.88
C GLN A 59 37.41 0.44 -3.96
N ASP A 60 37.69 0.24 -2.66
CA ASP A 60 36.68 -0.13 -1.66
C ASP A 60 35.54 0.90 -1.59
N ARG A 61 35.89 2.19 -1.68
CA ARG A 61 34.89 3.28 -1.72
C ARG A 61 34.00 3.16 -2.96
N CYS A 62 34.57 2.91 -4.14
CA CYS A 62 33.82 2.73 -5.38
C CYS A 62 32.88 1.51 -5.32
N GLU A 63 33.36 0.39 -4.78
CA GLU A 63 32.57 -0.83 -4.62
C GLU A 63 31.43 -0.62 -3.61
N CYS A 64 31.72 0.03 -2.47
CA CYS A 64 30.71 0.37 -1.47
C CYS A 64 29.60 1.27 -2.05
N LEU A 65 29.98 2.32 -2.80
CA LEU A 65 29.02 3.21 -3.45
C LEU A 65 28.19 2.48 -4.51
N THR A 66 28.82 1.61 -5.30
CA THR A 66 28.12 0.79 -6.31
C THR A 66 27.12 -0.16 -5.66
N GLY A 67 27.51 -0.83 -4.56
CA GLY A 67 26.63 -1.69 -3.77
C GLY A 67 25.42 -0.94 -3.21
N LYS A 68 25.66 0.25 -2.63
CA LYS A 68 24.59 1.14 -2.15
C LYS A 68 23.64 1.53 -3.28
N PHE A 69 24.17 1.93 -4.44
CA PHE A 69 23.34 2.34 -5.57
C PHE A 69 22.49 1.19 -6.14
N ARG A 70 23.06 -0.02 -6.26
CA ARG A 70 22.28 -1.23 -6.65
C ARG A 70 21.17 -1.53 -5.66
N SER A 71 21.43 -1.42 -4.35
CA SER A 71 20.39 -1.63 -3.33
C SER A 71 19.26 -0.59 -3.40
N LEU A 72 19.54 0.63 -3.85
CA LEU A 72 18.52 1.64 -4.12
C LEU A 72 17.74 1.35 -5.39
N HIS A 73 18.39 0.79 -6.42
CA HIS A 73 17.73 0.36 -7.66
C HIS A 73 16.77 -0.81 -7.42
N VAL A 74 17.06 -1.72 -6.49
CA VAL A 74 16.10 -2.76 -6.06
C VAL A 74 14.86 -2.16 -5.36
N ARG A 75 14.95 -0.93 -4.82
CA ARG A 75 13.78 -0.19 -4.28
C ARG A 75 13.04 0.61 -5.37
N SER A 76 13.46 0.57 -6.63
CA SER A 76 12.72 1.21 -7.74
C SER A 76 11.53 0.39 -8.24
N ASP A 77 11.32 -0.82 -7.72
CA ASP A 77 10.09 -1.62 -7.93
C ASP A 77 8.86 -1.00 -7.25
N ALA A 78 8.96 0.22 -6.69
CA ALA A 78 7.81 0.95 -6.17
C ALA A 78 6.71 1.13 -7.24
N ALA A 79 7.07 1.28 -8.53
CA ALA A 79 6.06 1.39 -9.59
C ALA A 79 5.32 0.06 -9.81
N GLU A 80 6.05 -1.05 -9.79
CA GLU A 80 5.54 -2.41 -9.90
C GLU A 80 4.74 -2.82 -8.66
N ASP A 81 5.16 -2.42 -7.48
CA ASP A 81 4.44 -2.58 -6.21
C ASP A 81 3.14 -1.78 -6.22
N LEU A 82 3.17 -0.52 -6.65
CA LEU A 82 1.97 0.30 -6.80
C LEU A 82 1.01 -0.26 -7.85
N LYS A 83 1.54 -0.83 -8.94
CA LYS A 83 0.74 -1.52 -9.95
C LYS A 83 0.07 -2.76 -9.36
N ARG A 84 0.81 -3.60 -8.63
CA ARG A 84 0.26 -4.78 -7.94
C ARG A 84 -0.80 -4.39 -6.92
N MET A 85 -0.53 -3.39 -6.07
CA MET A 85 -1.50 -2.87 -5.10
C MET A 85 -2.76 -2.33 -5.77
N ARG A 86 -2.64 -1.68 -6.93
CA ARG A 86 -3.80 -1.22 -7.70
C ARG A 86 -4.61 -2.40 -8.21
N GLU A 87 -3.97 -3.38 -8.84
CA GLU A 87 -4.64 -4.58 -9.36
C GLU A 87 -5.34 -5.37 -8.24
N ASP A 88 -4.72 -5.45 -7.05
CA ASP A 88 -5.33 -6.04 -5.86
C ASP A 88 -6.57 -5.24 -5.40
N ALA A 89 -6.44 -3.91 -5.28
CA ALA A 89 -7.54 -3.06 -4.88
C ALA A 89 -8.71 -3.06 -5.88
N GLU A 90 -8.43 -3.13 -7.18
CA GLU A 90 -9.43 -3.26 -8.24
C GLU A 90 -10.17 -4.60 -8.16
N ARG A 91 -9.44 -5.71 -7.99
CA ARG A 91 -10.05 -7.03 -7.77
C ARG A 91 -10.93 -7.06 -6.53
N ASP A 92 -10.47 -6.49 -5.43
CA ASP A 92 -11.25 -6.39 -4.19
C ASP A 92 -12.51 -5.53 -4.39
N ARG A 93 -12.41 -4.44 -5.16
CA ARG A 93 -13.56 -3.58 -5.49
C ARG A 93 -14.57 -4.34 -6.33
N ASP A 94 -14.13 -5.07 -7.34
CA ASP A 94 -15.01 -5.82 -8.24
C ASP A 94 -15.67 -7.00 -7.51
N GLN A 95 -14.95 -7.67 -6.61
CA GLN A 95 -15.51 -8.72 -5.75
C GLN A 95 -16.58 -8.16 -4.81
N ARG A 96 -16.31 -7.02 -4.13
CA ARG A 96 -17.31 -6.34 -3.29
C ARG A 96 -18.53 -5.91 -4.10
N MET A 97 -18.32 -5.36 -5.29
CA MET A 97 -19.40 -4.96 -6.19
C MET A 97 -20.25 -6.16 -6.59
N LEU A 98 -19.64 -7.31 -6.91
CA LEU A 98 -20.37 -8.53 -7.25
C LEU A 98 -21.20 -9.04 -6.05
N GLU A 99 -20.61 -9.05 -4.86
CA GLU A 99 -21.30 -9.46 -3.62
C GLU A 99 -22.49 -8.54 -3.31
N VAL A 100 -22.31 -7.22 -3.41
CA VAL A 100 -23.39 -6.26 -3.24
C VAL A 100 -24.45 -6.49 -4.31
N LEU A 101 -24.07 -6.57 -5.59
CA LEU A 101 -25.02 -6.81 -6.68
C LEU A 101 -25.83 -8.09 -6.45
N THR A 102 -25.24 -9.19 -5.97
CA THR A 102 -26.03 -10.40 -5.69
C THR A 102 -27.09 -10.18 -4.62
N LYS A 103 -26.79 -9.40 -3.57
CA LYS A 103 -27.75 -9.06 -2.49
C LYS A 103 -28.79 -8.03 -2.93
N THR A 104 -28.35 -6.98 -3.64
CA THR A 104 -29.19 -5.86 -4.06
C THR A 104 -29.96 -6.13 -5.35
N SER A 105 -29.54 -7.11 -6.17
CA SER A 105 -30.15 -7.43 -7.48
C SER A 105 -31.64 -7.74 -7.43
N VAL A 106 -32.10 -8.28 -6.30
CA VAL A 106 -33.50 -8.72 -6.10
C VAL A 106 -34.45 -7.53 -6.23
N TRP A 107 -34.06 -6.34 -5.76
CA TRP A 107 -34.92 -5.16 -5.77
C TRP A 107 -34.37 -3.99 -6.60
N TYR A 108 -33.05 -3.90 -6.82
CA TYR A 108 -32.44 -2.82 -7.59
C TYR A 108 -32.81 -2.86 -9.09
N SER A 109 -32.92 -4.06 -9.66
CA SER A 109 -33.36 -4.21 -11.06
C SER A 109 -34.82 -3.78 -11.25
N ASP A 110 -35.68 -4.08 -10.27
CA ASP A 110 -37.07 -3.65 -10.22
C ASP A 110 -37.21 -2.15 -9.95
N LEU A 111 -36.31 -1.56 -9.14
CA LEU A 111 -36.19 -0.12 -8.94
C LEU A 111 -35.94 0.57 -10.29
N ILE A 112 -34.87 0.18 -11.00
CA ILE A 112 -34.54 0.74 -12.32
C ILE A 112 -35.71 0.59 -13.30
N ARG A 113 -36.38 -0.58 -13.31
CA ARG A 113 -37.54 -0.81 -14.19
C ARG A 113 -38.70 0.14 -13.89
N ARG A 114 -39.04 0.36 -12.62
CA ARG A 114 -40.10 1.29 -12.18
C ARG A 114 -39.80 2.74 -12.55
N LEU A 115 -38.52 3.11 -12.60
CA LEU A 115 -38.06 4.46 -12.94
C LEU A 115 -37.99 4.69 -14.44
N LEU A 116 -37.55 3.70 -15.23
CA LEU A 116 -37.66 3.78 -16.69
C LEU A 116 -39.11 3.92 -17.16
N ALA A 117 -40.06 3.44 -16.36
CA ALA A 117 -41.49 3.61 -16.61
C ALA A 117 -42.07 4.95 -16.12
N ARG A 118 -41.30 5.79 -15.40
CA ARG A 118 -41.79 7.04 -14.77
C ARG A 118 -40.81 8.20 -14.97
N GLU A 119 -41.26 9.20 -15.72
CA GLU A 119 -40.54 10.47 -15.86
C GLU A 119 -40.83 11.39 -14.66
N GLY A 120 -39.79 11.77 -13.89
CA GLY A 120 -39.89 12.75 -12.81
C GLY A 120 -38.53 13.07 -12.17
N THR A 121 -38.25 14.36 -11.94
CA THR A 121 -36.98 14.89 -11.40
C THR A 121 -36.63 14.43 -9.98
N PRO A 122 -37.53 14.39 -8.97
CA PRO A 122 -37.16 14.00 -7.60
C PRO A 122 -36.84 12.49 -7.49
N ASN A 123 -37.43 11.67 -8.37
CA ASN A 123 -37.11 10.25 -8.46
C ASN A 123 -35.65 10.03 -8.91
N LEU A 124 -35.10 10.93 -9.73
CA LEU A 124 -33.70 10.82 -10.18
C LEU A 124 -32.71 11.06 -9.05
N PHE A 125 -33.01 11.94 -8.09
CA PHE A 125 -32.13 12.21 -6.95
C PHE A 125 -31.97 10.99 -6.05
N ILE A 126 -33.07 10.36 -5.64
CA ILE A 126 -33.07 9.15 -4.81
C ILE A 126 -32.28 8.03 -5.49
N VAL A 127 -32.41 7.93 -6.81
CA VAL A 127 -31.76 6.89 -7.62
C VAL A 127 -30.29 7.16 -7.80
N GLN A 128 -29.92 8.42 -7.98
CA GLN A 128 -28.52 8.81 -8.02
C GLN A 128 -27.85 8.52 -6.68
N ALA A 129 -28.53 8.74 -5.55
CA ALA A 129 -28.03 8.35 -4.25
C ALA A 129 -27.81 6.82 -4.17
N VAL A 130 -28.82 6.00 -4.46
CA VAL A 130 -28.70 4.53 -4.46
C VAL A 130 -27.58 4.08 -5.41
N ARG A 131 -27.50 4.66 -6.61
CA ARG A 131 -26.49 4.34 -7.61
C ARG A 131 -25.09 4.65 -7.14
N ILE A 132 -24.85 5.79 -6.48
CA ILE A 132 -23.53 6.14 -5.94
C ILE A 132 -23.07 5.07 -4.94
N PHE A 133 -23.95 4.60 -4.05
CA PHE A 133 -23.60 3.55 -3.09
C PHE A 133 -23.29 2.22 -3.80
N THR A 134 -24.14 1.81 -4.76
CA THR A 134 -23.92 0.59 -5.54
C THR A 134 -22.65 0.64 -6.40
N ASP A 135 -22.37 1.76 -7.07
CA ASP A 135 -21.19 1.96 -7.92
C ASP A 135 -19.90 1.95 -7.08
N ASN A 136 -19.99 2.34 -5.81
CA ASN A 136 -18.91 2.24 -4.83
C ASN A 136 -18.73 0.83 -4.22
N GLY A 137 -19.57 -0.15 -4.62
CA GLY A 137 -19.55 -1.50 -4.08
C GLY A 137 -20.00 -1.55 -2.61
N CYS A 138 -20.87 -0.63 -2.20
CA CYS A 138 -21.51 -0.61 -0.89
C CYS A 138 -22.99 -0.95 -1.01
N GLU A 139 -23.50 -1.73 -0.06
CA GLU A 139 -24.93 -2.00 0.04
C GLU A 139 -25.67 -0.73 0.52
N PHE A 140 -26.75 -0.36 -0.16
CA PHE A 140 -27.62 0.71 0.29
C PHE A 140 -28.47 0.20 1.45
N GLN A 141 -28.32 0.80 2.64
CA GLN A 141 -28.99 0.36 3.88
C GLN A 141 -30.06 1.36 4.31
N SER A 142 -30.81 1.00 5.36
CA SER A 142 -31.89 1.83 5.92
C SER A 142 -31.41 3.20 6.38
N ALA A 143 -30.23 3.29 6.98
CA ALA A 143 -29.65 4.55 7.45
C ALA A 143 -29.47 5.55 6.30
N GLN A 144 -28.98 5.11 5.14
CA GLN A 144 -28.81 5.98 3.97
C GLN A 144 -30.16 6.43 3.39
N LEU A 145 -31.20 5.60 3.47
CA LEU A 145 -32.54 6.02 3.06
C LEU A 145 -33.06 7.17 3.95
N PHE A 146 -32.88 7.08 5.26
CA PHE A 146 -33.26 8.17 6.18
C PHE A 146 -32.47 9.44 5.94
N GLU A 147 -31.18 9.36 5.62
CA GLU A 147 -30.40 10.53 5.22
C GLU A 147 -30.94 11.16 3.93
N VAL A 148 -31.19 10.36 2.89
CA VAL A 148 -31.75 10.84 1.62
C VAL A 148 -33.10 11.55 1.84
N LEU A 149 -33.95 11.03 2.73
CA LEU A 149 -35.22 11.66 3.08
C LEU A 149 -35.07 13.08 3.65
N LEU A 150 -34.04 13.31 4.47
CA LEU A 150 -33.79 14.62 5.08
C LEU A 150 -33.30 15.65 4.06
N TYR A 151 -32.74 15.20 2.93
CA TYR A 151 -32.29 16.08 1.84
C TYR A 151 -33.38 16.34 0.78
N LEU A 152 -34.52 15.65 0.85
CA LEU A 152 -35.65 15.91 -0.04
C LEU A 152 -36.46 17.10 0.47
N ASP A 153 -36.89 17.95 -0.45
CA ASP A 153 -37.77 19.07 -0.12
C ASP A 153 -39.14 18.56 0.36
N HIS A 154 -39.73 19.27 1.32
CA HIS A 154 -41.05 18.93 1.89
C HIS A 154 -42.16 18.79 0.85
N ASP A 155 -42.09 19.56 -0.24
CA ASP A 155 -43.08 19.51 -1.31
C ASP A 155 -42.87 18.31 -2.24
N ASP A 156 -41.63 17.88 -2.44
CA ASP A 156 -41.30 16.65 -3.17
C ASP A 156 -41.76 15.41 -2.41
N LEU A 157 -41.66 15.43 -1.08
CA LEU A 157 -42.16 14.36 -0.22
C LEU A 157 -43.69 14.23 -0.26
N LYS A 158 -44.44 15.27 -0.64
CA LYS A 158 -45.90 15.16 -0.82
C LYS A 158 -46.29 14.53 -2.16
N LEU A 159 -45.35 14.43 -3.10
CA LEU A 159 -45.64 13.89 -4.43
C LEU A 159 -45.98 12.38 -4.30
N PRO A 160 -47.14 11.93 -4.83
CA PRO A 160 -47.54 10.53 -4.76
C PRO A 160 -46.52 9.57 -5.37
N GLN A 161 -45.79 10.03 -6.38
CA GLN A 161 -44.78 9.26 -7.09
C GLN A 161 -43.54 8.99 -6.22
N VAL A 162 -43.11 10.01 -5.47
CA VAL A 162 -42.00 9.93 -4.52
C VAL A 162 -42.40 9.06 -3.33
N GLN A 163 -43.61 9.23 -2.79
CA GLN A 163 -44.14 8.39 -1.71
C GLN A 163 -44.18 6.90 -2.09
N GLN A 164 -44.63 6.56 -3.31
CA GLN A 164 -44.63 5.18 -3.79
C GLN A 164 -43.22 4.59 -3.98
N LEU A 165 -42.26 5.43 -4.40
CA LEU A 165 -40.86 5.02 -4.54
C LEU A 165 -40.22 4.76 -3.17
N LEU A 166 -40.48 5.64 -2.21
CA LEU A 166 -40.01 5.51 -0.83
C LEU A 166 -40.64 4.30 -0.14
N GLU A 167 -41.93 4.03 -0.37
CA GLU A 167 -42.61 2.85 0.16
C GLU A 167 -42.01 1.55 -0.42
N PHE A 168 -41.70 1.53 -1.72
CA PHE A 168 -40.97 0.43 -2.33
C PHE A 168 -39.59 0.21 -1.69
N LEU A 169 -38.81 1.29 -1.50
CA LEU A 169 -37.49 1.22 -0.88
C LEU A 169 -37.56 0.78 0.59
N ARG A 170 -38.54 1.28 1.35
CA ARG A 170 -38.81 0.86 2.73
C ARG A 170 -39.01 -0.66 2.81
N ASN A 171 -39.86 -1.20 1.93
CA ASN A 171 -40.14 -2.63 1.88
C ASN A 171 -38.91 -3.44 1.45
N ALA A 172 -38.15 -2.94 0.47
CA ALA A 172 -36.91 -3.57 0.01
C ALA A 172 -35.81 -3.60 1.08
N LEU A 173 -35.77 -2.60 1.96
CA LEU A 173 -34.82 -2.49 3.07
C LEU A 173 -35.37 -3.07 4.39
N HIS A 174 -36.54 -3.71 4.37
CA HIS A 174 -37.20 -4.29 5.54
C HIS A 174 -37.37 -3.34 6.73
N ILE A 175 -37.63 -2.05 6.46
CA ILE A 175 -37.87 -1.05 7.49
C ILE A 175 -39.31 -1.17 7.99
N ASN A 176 -39.50 -1.20 9.31
CA ASN A 176 -40.81 -1.29 9.92
C ASN A 176 -41.61 0.00 9.71
N TYR A 177 -42.92 -0.12 9.48
CA TYR A 177 -43.79 1.05 9.31
C TYR A 177 -43.83 1.94 10.55
N GLU A 178 -43.78 1.36 11.76
CA GLU A 178 -43.76 2.13 13.00
C GLU A 178 -42.51 3.00 13.12
N GLU A 179 -41.34 2.44 12.83
CA GLU A 179 -40.06 3.16 12.80
C GLU A 179 -40.09 4.27 11.75
N TRP A 180 -40.63 3.96 10.57
CA TRP A 180 -40.81 4.92 9.48
C TRP A 180 -41.74 6.08 9.88
N ALA A 181 -42.90 5.80 10.46
CA ALA A 181 -43.85 6.82 10.89
C ALA A 181 -43.30 7.68 12.03
N GLN A 182 -42.58 7.07 12.99
CA GLN A 182 -41.92 7.79 14.08
C GLN A 182 -40.85 8.75 13.54
N PHE A 183 -40.07 8.33 12.54
CA PHE A 183 -39.07 9.19 11.91
C PHE A 183 -39.72 10.40 11.24
N PHE A 184 -40.76 10.19 10.43
CA PHE A 184 -41.47 11.29 9.76
C PHE A 184 -42.10 12.26 10.77
N ALA A 185 -42.70 11.76 11.85
CA ALA A 185 -43.27 12.57 12.92
C ALA A 185 -42.19 13.37 13.68
N GLY A 186 -41.06 12.74 14.00
CA GLY A 186 -39.94 13.36 14.73
C GLY A 186 -39.22 14.45 13.94
N HIS A 187 -39.24 14.37 12.60
CA HIS A 187 -38.59 15.34 11.71
C HIS A 187 -39.57 16.32 11.03
N HIS A 188 -40.84 16.36 11.46
CA HIS A 188 -41.89 17.21 10.89
C HIS A 188 -42.07 17.05 9.37
N LEU A 189 -41.91 15.82 8.87
CA LEU A 189 -42.08 15.47 7.47
C LEU A 189 -43.56 15.14 7.16
N PRO A 190 -44.00 15.19 5.88
CA PRO A 190 -45.38 14.86 5.51
C PRO A 190 -45.74 13.42 5.84
N GLU A 191 -46.96 13.14 6.32
CA GLU A 191 -47.34 11.77 6.72
C GLU A 191 -47.02 10.74 5.62
N PRO A 192 -46.30 9.65 5.97
CA PRO A 192 -45.92 8.66 4.99
C PRO A 192 -47.13 7.88 4.49
N THR A 193 -47.16 7.61 3.19
CA THR A 193 -48.25 6.84 2.56
C THR A 193 -48.02 5.34 2.75
N ASN A 194 -49.11 4.59 2.97
CA ASN A 194 -49.08 3.12 3.09
C ASN A 194 -50.02 2.47 2.06
N LYS A 195 -49.79 2.67 0.75
CA LYS A 195 -50.71 2.27 -0.32
C LYS A 195 -50.26 1.07 -1.14
N LEU A 196 -49.02 0.59 -1.00
CA LEU A 196 -48.56 -0.62 -1.71
C LEU A 196 -49.17 -1.91 -1.14
N ALA A 197 -49.62 -1.91 0.11
CA ALA A 197 -50.34 -3.05 0.70
C ALA A 197 -51.68 -3.30 -0.02
N ASP A 198 -52.41 -2.23 -0.34
CA ASP A 198 -53.75 -2.32 -0.95
C ASP A 198 -53.69 -2.81 -2.41
N ASP A 199 -52.63 -2.52 -3.15
CA ASP A 199 -52.51 -2.90 -4.57
C ASP A 199 -52.08 -4.37 -4.78
N LEU A 200 -51.44 -4.98 -3.77
CA LEU A 200 -51.14 -6.41 -3.73
C LEU A 200 -52.34 -7.22 -3.24
N GLU A 201 -53.08 -6.73 -2.23
CA GLU A 201 -54.35 -7.36 -1.82
C GLU A 201 -55.43 -7.27 -2.91
N ALA A 202 -55.54 -6.14 -3.63
CA ALA A 202 -56.49 -6.00 -4.72
C ALA A 202 -56.23 -6.95 -5.90
N LYS A 203 -54.97 -7.34 -6.12
CA LYS A 203 -54.60 -8.33 -7.16
C LYS A 203 -54.77 -9.78 -6.69
N VAL A 204 -54.60 -10.06 -5.39
CA VAL A 204 -54.84 -11.39 -4.82
C VAL A 204 -56.33 -11.65 -4.61
N SER A 205 -57.14 -10.64 -4.31
CA SER A 205 -58.60 -10.76 -4.17
C SER A 205 -59.36 -10.76 -5.50
N ALA A 206 -58.66 -10.54 -6.63
CA ALA A 206 -59.21 -10.60 -7.99
C ALA A 206 -58.85 -11.91 -8.73
N CYS A 207 -58.24 -12.88 -8.04
CA CYS A 207 -58.01 -14.25 -8.51
C CYS A 207 -58.90 -15.25 -7.78
#